data_AF-A0A924G6C6-F1
#
_entry.id   AF-A0A924G6C6-F1
#
_cell.length_a   1.000
_cell.length_b   1.000
_cell.length_c   1.000
_cell.angle_alpha   90.00
_cell.angle_beta   90.00
_cell.angle_gamma   90.00
#
_symmetry.space_group_name_H-M   'P 1'
#
loop_
_entity.id
_entity.type
_entity.pdbx_description
1 polymer ?
#
loop_
_entity_poly.entity_id
_entity_poly.type
_entity_poly.pdbx_seq_one_letter_code
_entity_poly.pdbx_strand_id
1 'polypeptide(L)'
;MIIIPSNQIDKIKWDACITNSSNGFIYAHSYYLDAMAKEWHGLIVNDYETVFPIAIKKKFGFPYCYMPAFTQQLGFVGNMNFDEDLATKQIIDFVKYGSPYLNFNNQHFATKHQCFSRKNYVIDLSKTYYEIKNQYKRSTDYSLSKGTKLKLSYVADENIVEPVSLYKKHNHQYLKQVKTKDYENLQILLTKLQQTKQVIIRKAVDANEHLLSIVL
;
A
#
# COMPACT_ATOMS: atom_id res chain seq x y z
N MET A 1 -20.29 -16.11 2.64
CA MET A 1 -19.26 -15.12 3.04
C MET A 1 -19.25 -14.98 4.56
N ILE A 2 -18.07 -14.81 5.17
CA ILE A 2 -17.91 -14.72 6.63
C ILE A 2 -16.92 -13.61 6.99
N ILE A 3 -17.11 -12.96 8.14
CA ILE A 3 -16.11 -12.05 8.73
C ILE A 3 -15.46 -12.76 9.91
N ILE A 4 -14.13 -12.89 9.90
CA ILE A 4 -13.37 -13.54 10.98
C ILE A 4 -12.14 -12.72 11.39
N PRO A 5 -11.69 -12.82 12.65
CA PRO A 5 -10.47 -12.18 13.12
C PRO A 5 -9.24 -12.76 12.44
N SER A 6 -8.17 -11.96 12.32
CA SER A 6 -6.95 -12.34 11.60
C SER A 6 -6.25 -13.60 12.10
N ASN A 7 -6.47 -14.01 13.34
CA ASN A 7 -5.91 -15.23 13.91
C ASN A 7 -6.66 -16.51 13.48
N GLN A 8 -7.84 -16.38 12.86
CA GLN A 8 -8.61 -17.49 12.29
C GLN A 8 -8.51 -17.56 10.76
N ILE A 9 -7.84 -16.58 10.14
CA ILE A 9 -7.64 -16.52 8.70
C ILE A 9 -6.55 -17.53 8.29
N ASP A 10 -6.86 -18.33 7.28
CA ASP A 10 -5.85 -19.06 6.52
C ASP A 10 -5.05 -18.05 5.69
N LYS A 11 -3.90 -17.64 6.25
CA LYS A 11 -3.04 -16.63 5.65
C LYS A 11 -2.45 -17.07 4.31
N ILE A 12 -2.29 -18.38 4.08
CA ILE A 12 -1.77 -18.92 2.83
C ILE A 12 -2.80 -18.69 1.72
N LYS A 13 -4.06 -19.08 1.94
CA LYS A 13 -5.14 -18.84 0.98
C LYS A 13 -5.41 -17.34 0.78
N TRP A 14 -5.42 -16.58 1.87
CA TRP A 14 -5.59 -15.12 1.84
C TRP A 14 -4.53 -14.43 0.97
N ASP A 15 -3.26 -14.71 1.22
CA ASP A 15 -2.16 -14.10 0.47
C ASP A 15 -2.11 -14.61 -0.97
N ALA A 16 -2.45 -15.87 -1.23
CA ALA A 16 -2.57 -16.40 -2.58
C ALA A 16 -3.68 -15.70 -3.38
N CYS A 17 -4.84 -15.41 -2.78
CA CYS A 17 -5.89 -14.61 -3.42
C CYS A 17 -5.35 -13.25 -3.86
N ILE A 18 -4.63 -12.56 -2.98
CA ILE A 18 -4.08 -11.23 -3.26
C ILE A 18 -3.01 -11.30 -4.35
N THR A 19 -2.03 -12.18 -4.23
CA THR A 19 -0.94 -12.30 -5.21
C THR A 19 -1.44 -12.60 -6.62
N ASN A 20 -2.50 -13.41 -6.74
CA ASN A 20 -3.04 -13.82 -8.04
C ASN A 20 -4.07 -12.83 -8.62
N SER A 21 -4.37 -11.73 -7.91
CA SER A 21 -5.37 -10.76 -8.32
C SER A 21 -4.74 -9.52 -8.98
N SER A 22 -5.33 -9.05 -10.08
CA SER A 22 -4.89 -7.83 -10.77
C SER A 22 -5.02 -6.55 -9.93
N ASN A 23 -5.89 -6.58 -8.93
CA ASN A 23 -6.07 -5.52 -7.94
C ASN A 23 -5.45 -5.86 -6.57
N GLY A 24 -4.61 -6.89 -6.50
CA GLY A 24 -3.90 -7.28 -5.28
C GLY A 24 -2.68 -6.40 -5.03
N PHE A 25 -2.72 -5.60 -3.97
CA PHE A 25 -1.60 -4.76 -3.56
C PHE A 25 -0.99 -5.23 -2.25
N ILE A 26 0.28 -4.86 -2.04
CA ILE A 26 1.05 -5.14 -0.81
C ILE A 26 0.27 -4.85 0.48
N TYR A 27 -0.55 -3.80 0.45
CA TYR A 27 -1.34 -3.33 1.58
C TYR A 27 -2.36 -4.33 2.13
N ALA A 28 -2.87 -5.23 1.28
CA ALA A 28 -3.90 -6.21 1.66
C ALA A 28 -3.30 -7.52 2.19
N HIS A 29 -1.99 -7.73 2.00
CA HIS A 29 -1.33 -8.96 2.44
C HIS A 29 -1.37 -9.10 3.96
N SER A 30 -1.50 -10.34 4.44
CA SER A 30 -1.61 -10.65 5.85
C SER A 30 -0.40 -10.15 6.64
N TYR A 31 0.81 -10.31 6.09
CA TYR A 31 2.05 -9.84 6.73
C TYR A 31 2.12 -8.30 6.84
N TYR A 32 1.51 -7.58 5.89
CA TYR A 32 1.45 -6.12 5.93
C TYR A 32 0.45 -5.68 6.98
N LEU A 33 -0.75 -6.28 6.96
CA LEU A 33 -1.82 -5.97 7.91
C LEU A 33 -1.42 -6.31 9.36
N ASP A 34 -0.74 -7.42 9.59
CA ASP A 34 -0.21 -7.79 10.90
C ASP A 34 0.79 -6.77 11.45
N ALA A 35 1.60 -6.17 10.58
CA ALA A 35 2.59 -5.17 10.99
C ALA A 35 1.97 -3.78 11.17
N MET A 36 1.06 -3.38 10.29
CA MET A 36 0.59 -1.99 10.18
C MET A 36 -0.75 -1.75 10.86
N ALA A 37 -1.62 -2.76 10.96
CA ALA A 37 -2.90 -2.64 11.64
C ALA A 37 -2.76 -2.97 13.14
N LYS A 38 -3.51 -2.25 13.98
CA LYS A 38 -3.61 -2.55 15.42
C LYS A 38 -4.37 -3.85 15.65
N GLU A 39 -5.46 -4.01 14.90
CA GLU A 39 -6.33 -5.17 14.89
C GLU A 39 -6.99 -5.19 13.50
N TRP A 40 -7.15 -6.37 12.92
CA TRP A 40 -7.83 -6.51 11.64
C TRP A 40 -8.63 -7.81 11.55
N HIS A 41 -9.71 -7.74 10.78
CA HIS A 41 -10.56 -8.87 10.40
C HIS A 41 -10.58 -8.98 8.88
N GLY A 42 -10.99 -10.13 8.37
CA GLY A 42 -11.18 -10.34 6.95
C GLY A 42 -12.60 -10.77 6.65
N LEU A 43 -13.25 -10.14 5.68
CA LEU A 43 -14.37 -10.76 4.99
C LEU A 43 -13.79 -11.76 3.98
N ILE A 44 -14.30 -12.99 4.00
CA ILE A 44 -13.94 -14.06 3.07
C ILE A 44 -15.18 -14.47 2.29
N VAL A 45 -15.06 -14.49 0.97
CA VAL A 45 -16.10 -14.89 0.02
C VAL A 45 -15.63 -16.16 -0.70
N ASN A 46 -16.53 -17.14 -0.82
CA ASN A 46 -16.32 -18.42 -1.54
C ASN A 46 -14.92 -19.04 -1.33
N ASP A 47 -14.59 -19.43 -0.10
CA ASP A 47 -13.27 -20.03 0.24
C ASP A 47 -12.07 -19.24 -0.32
N TYR A 48 -11.99 -17.95 0.00
CA TYR A 48 -10.91 -17.03 -0.37
C TYR A 48 -10.83 -16.68 -1.86
N GLU A 49 -11.85 -16.98 -2.67
CA GLU A 49 -11.93 -16.43 -4.04
C GLU A 49 -11.94 -14.89 -4.03
N THR A 50 -12.55 -14.28 -3.02
CA THR A 50 -12.46 -12.84 -2.74
C THR A 50 -12.29 -12.55 -1.26
N VAL A 51 -11.47 -11.56 -0.96
CA VAL A 51 -11.15 -11.11 0.39
C VAL A 51 -11.33 -9.59 0.54
N PHE A 52 -11.69 -9.13 1.74
CA PHE A 52 -11.68 -7.71 2.10
C PHE A 52 -11.04 -7.53 3.49
N PRO A 53 -9.87 -6.86 3.59
CA PRO A 53 -9.25 -6.54 4.88
C PRO A 53 -9.96 -5.39 5.59
N ILE A 54 -10.28 -5.60 6.86
CA ILE A 54 -11.02 -4.66 7.71
C ILE A 54 -10.16 -4.34 8.93
N ALA A 55 -9.35 -3.28 8.85
CA ALA A 55 -8.59 -2.79 9.99
C ALA A 55 -9.50 -2.00 10.95
N ILE A 56 -9.50 -2.38 12.23
CA ILE A 56 -10.46 -1.85 13.21
C ILE A 56 -9.79 -1.15 14.39
N LYS A 57 -10.47 -0.11 14.87
CA LYS A 57 -10.22 0.55 16.16
C LYS A 57 -11.55 0.66 16.89
N LYS A 58 -11.51 0.99 18.19
CA LYS A 58 -12.71 1.25 18.98
C LYS A 58 -12.75 2.71 19.41
N LYS A 59 -13.91 3.33 19.32
CA LYS A 59 -14.19 4.67 19.88
C LYS A 59 -15.46 4.56 20.71
N PHE A 60 -15.36 4.86 22.02
CA PHE A 60 -16.46 4.67 22.99
C PHE A 60 -17.06 3.25 22.97
N GLY A 61 -16.22 2.23 22.81
CA GLY A 61 -16.67 0.82 22.74
C GLY A 61 -17.18 0.36 21.38
N PHE A 62 -17.54 1.28 20.47
CA PHE A 62 -17.98 0.93 19.12
C PHE A 62 -16.78 0.70 18.19
N PRO A 63 -16.73 -0.42 17.45
CA PRO A 63 -15.72 -0.61 16.42
C PRO A 63 -15.92 0.43 15.31
N TYR A 64 -14.84 0.75 14.60
CA TYR A 64 -14.88 1.51 13.35
C TYR A 64 -13.71 1.09 12.46
N CYS A 65 -13.92 1.12 11.15
CA CYS A 65 -12.89 0.85 10.16
C CYS A 65 -12.00 2.08 9.98
N TYR A 66 -10.69 1.86 9.98
CA TYR A 66 -9.69 2.91 9.75
C TYR A 66 -8.65 2.46 8.73
N MET A 67 -7.96 3.41 8.10
CA MET A 67 -6.81 3.12 7.25
C MET A 67 -5.54 3.03 8.10
N PRO A 68 -4.82 1.89 8.11
CA PRO A 68 -3.49 1.82 8.72
C PRO A 68 -2.52 2.84 8.09
N ALA A 69 -1.49 3.22 8.83
CA ALA A 69 -0.48 4.14 8.31
C ALA A 69 0.22 3.55 7.06
N PHE A 70 0.60 4.43 6.13
CA PHE A 70 1.26 4.08 4.86
C PHE A 70 0.45 3.16 3.92
N THR A 71 -0.82 2.91 4.23
CA THR A 71 -1.74 2.13 3.39
C THR A 71 -2.46 3.04 2.40
N GLN A 72 -2.25 2.81 1.10
CA GLN A 72 -2.89 3.65 0.07
C GLN A 72 -4.34 3.27 -0.17
N GLN A 73 -4.61 1.97 -0.32
CA GLN A 73 -5.93 1.44 -0.65
C GLN A 73 -6.12 0.04 -0.07
N LEU A 74 -7.36 -0.23 0.34
CA LEU A 74 -7.87 -1.53 0.76
C LEU A 74 -9.22 -1.75 0.09
N GLY A 75 -9.75 -2.96 0.11
CA GLY A 75 -11.06 -3.22 -0.48
C GLY A 75 -11.23 -4.69 -0.85
N PHE A 76 -12.20 -4.97 -1.71
CA PHE A 76 -12.34 -6.31 -2.29
C PHE A 76 -11.15 -6.59 -3.22
N VAL A 77 -10.50 -7.72 -3.00
CA VAL A 77 -9.41 -8.27 -3.81
C VAL A 77 -9.78 -9.70 -4.16
N GLY A 78 -9.64 -10.10 -5.42
CA GLY A 78 -10.03 -11.43 -5.86
C GLY A 78 -10.97 -11.44 -7.06
N ASN A 79 -11.72 -12.54 -7.17
CA ASN A 79 -12.77 -12.74 -8.15
C ASN A 79 -14.00 -11.89 -7.82
N MET A 80 -14.22 -10.82 -8.59
CA MET A 80 -15.34 -9.89 -8.39
C MET A 80 -16.72 -10.45 -8.79
N ASN A 81 -16.83 -11.75 -9.10
CA ASN A 81 -18.10 -12.44 -9.36
C ASN A 81 -18.73 -12.96 -8.05
N PHE A 82 -19.31 -12.06 -7.27
CA PHE A 82 -20.04 -12.39 -6.04
C PHE A 82 -21.10 -11.32 -5.70
N ASP A 83 -21.93 -11.57 -4.70
CA ASP A 83 -22.90 -10.59 -4.19
C ASP A 83 -22.18 -9.48 -3.38
N GLU A 84 -21.70 -8.46 -4.10
CA GLU A 84 -20.98 -7.32 -3.52
C GLU A 84 -21.86 -6.49 -2.57
N ASP A 85 -23.17 -6.44 -2.83
CA ASP A 85 -24.12 -5.69 -2.02
C ASP A 85 -24.32 -6.32 -0.64
N LEU A 86 -24.49 -7.65 -0.60
CA LEU A 86 -24.56 -8.40 0.64
C LEU A 86 -23.24 -8.29 1.43
N ALA A 87 -22.10 -8.41 0.75
CA ALA A 87 -20.78 -8.28 1.36
C ALA A 87 -20.56 -6.90 1.98
N THR A 88 -20.90 -5.85 1.24
CA THR A 88 -20.78 -4.47 1.71
C THR A 88 -21.69 -4.21 2.90
N LYS A 89 -22.93 -4.72 2.88
CA LYS A 89 -23.85 -4.66 4.02
C LYS A 89 -23.25 -5.34 5.26
N GLN A 90 -22.67 -6.54 5.12
CA GLN A 90 -22.04 -7.24 6.24
C GLN A 90 -20.87 -6.44 6.84
N ILE A 91 -20.03 -5.82 6.01
CA ILE A 91 -18.92 -4.98 6.47
C ILE A 91 -19.47 -3.78 7.26
N ILE A 92 -20.45 -3.06 6.71
CA ILE A 92 -21.06 -1.90 7.37
C ILE A 92 -21.70 -2.30 8.70
N ASP A 93 -22.43 -3.42 8.74
CA ASP A 93 -23.06 -3.93 9.96
C ASP A 93 -22.02 -4.32 11.03
N PHE A 94 -20.84 -4.79 10.62
CA PHE A 94 -19.74 -5.18 11.51
C PHE A 94 -18.99 -3.98 12.10
N VAL A 95 -18.53 -3.02 11.29
CA VAL A 95 -17.74 -1.88 11.78
C VAL A 95 -18.54 -0.64 12.13
N LYS A 96 -19.84 -0.58 11.80
CA LYS A 96 -20.77 0.56 12.01
C LYS A 96 -20.41 1.88 11.32
N TYR A 97 -19.13 2.22 11.22
CA TYR A 97 -18.62 3.44 10.62
C TYR A 97 -17.18 3.23 10.10
N GLY A 98 -16.81 3.98 9.07
CA GLY A 98 -15.45 4.03 8.53
C GLY A 98 -15.38 4.89 7.27
N SER A 99 -14.17 5.26 6.87
CA SER A 99 -13.92 5.93 5.59
C SER A 99 -12.64 5.36 4.95
N PRO A 100 -12.69 4.10 4.47
CA PRO A 100 -11.54 3.48 3.84
C PRO A 100 -11.29 4.12 2.46
N TYR A 101 -10.03 4.12 2.04
CA TYR A 101 -9.69 4.35 0.65
C TYR A 101 -9.86 3.04 -0.10
N LEU A 102 -10.90 2.98 -0.93
CA LEU A 102 -11.25 1.79 -1.68
C LEU A 102 -10.24 1.53 -2.79
N ASN A 103 -9.99 0.25 -3.03
CA ASN A 103 -9.22 -0.23 -4.15
C ASN A 103 -9.83 0.31 -5.46
N PHE A 104 -8.97 0.76 -6.37
CA PHE A 104 -9.39 1.36 -7.65
C PHE A 104 -10.34 0.47 -8.48
N ASN A 105 -10.30 -0.85 -8.28
CA ASN A 105 -11.16 -1.82 -8.97
C ASN A 105 -12.53 -2.03 -8.29
N ASN A 106 -12.80 -1.44 -7.12
CA ASN A 106 -14.08 -1.59 -6.40
C ASN A 106 -15.09 -0.52 -6.82
N GLN A 107 -15.36 -0.43 -8.13
CA GLN A 107 -16.20 0.62 -8.71
C GLN A 107 -17.67 0.52 -8.32
N HIS A 108 -18.19 -0.70 -8.13
CA HIS A 108 -19.58 -0.91 -7.70
C HIS A 108 -19.82 -0.33 -6.30
N PHE A 109 -18.99 -0.73 -5.31
CA PHE A 109 -18.97 -0.14 -3.97
C PHE A 109 -18.86 1.38 -4.06
N ALA A 110 -17.85 1.89 -4.77
CA ALA A 110 -17.57 3.31 -4.86
C ALA A 110 -18.77 4.10 -5.42
N THR A 111 -19.44 3.59 -6.45
CA THR A 111 -20.60 4.23 -7.09
C THR A 111 -21.80 4.23 -6.15
N LYS A 112 -22.12 3.08 -5.56
CA LYS A 112 -23.25 2.92 -4.64
C LYS A 112 -23.14 3.80 -3.40
N HIS A 113 -21.93 3.99 -2.89
CA HIS A 113 -21.65 4.78 -1.70
C HIS A 113 -21.12 6.19 -2.00
N GLN A 114 -21.25 6.68 -3.24
CA GLN A 114 -20.92 8.05 -3.66
C GLN A 114 -19.49 8.48 -3.24
N CYS A 115 -18.53 7.57 -3.40
CA CYS A 115 -17.14 7.81 -3.02
C CYS A 115 -16.46 8.83 -3.95
N PHE A 116 -15.52 9.60 -3.41
CA PHE A 116 -14.71 10.54 -4.19
C PHE A 116 -13.53 9.84 -4.84
N SER A 117 -13.39 9.99 -6.15
CA SER A 117 -12.27 9.42 -6.91
C SER A 117 -10.94 10.13 -6.58
N ARG A 118 -9.87 9.33 -6.49
CA ARG A 118 -8.49 9.78 -6.28
C ARG A 118 -7.64 9.43 -7.51
N LYS A 119 -6.61 10.23 -7.77
CA LYS A 119 -5.73 10.04 -8.93
C LYS A 119 -4.47 9.28 -8.54
N ASN A 120 -4.12 8.29 -9.34
CA ASN A 120 -2.83 7.63 -9.33
C ASN A 120 -2.08 7.95 -10.64
N TYR A 121 -0.76 8.03 -10.57
CA TYR A 121 0.09 8.13 -11.74
C TYR A 121 0.72 6.76 -11.98
N VAL A 122 0.37 6.12 -13.09
CA VAL A 122 0.80 4.75 -13.42
C VAL A 122 1.63 4.80 -14.70
N ILE A 123 2.76 4.11 -14.68
CA ILE A 123 3.59 3.85 -15.86
C ILE A 123 3.52 2.36 -16.14
N ASP A 124 3.09 2.00 -17.34
CA ASP A 124 3.06 0.62 -17.81
C ASP A 124 4.48 0.14 -18.13
N LEU A 125 4.94 -0.85 -17.37
CA LEU A 125 6.28 -1.44 -17.51
C LEU A 125 6.31 -2.67 -18.42
N SER A 126 5.21 -3.00 -19.12
CA SER A 126 5.20 -4.04 -20.15
C SER A 126 6.02 -3.65 -21.39
N LYS A 127 6.27 -2.35 -21.57
CA LYS A 127 7.07 -1.79 -22.66
C LYS A 127 8.55 -1.70 -22.28
N THR A 128 9.41 -1.65 -23.28
CA THR A 128 10.84 -1.42 -23.05
C THR A 128 11.09 -0.01 -22.51
N TYR A 129 12.23 0.17 -21.83
CA TYR A 129 12.64 1.49 -21.33
C TYR A 129 12.66 2.56 -22.44
N TYR A 130 13.13 2.20 -23.65
CA TYR A 130 13.20 3.13 -24.77
C TYR A 130 11.81 3.63 -25.18
N GLU A 131 10.82 2.73 -25.27
CA GLU A 131 9.44 3.08 -25.62
C GLU A 131 8.75 3.93 -24.55
N ILE A 132 9.04 3.66 -23.27
CA ILE A 132 8.57 4.48 -22.14
C ILE A 132 9.19 5.88 -22.20
N LYS A 133 10.51 5.95 -22.39
CA LYS A 133 11.26 7.20 -22.46
C LYS A 133 10.81 8.09 -23.61
N ASN A 134 10.49 7.52 -24.77
CA ASN A 134 10.01 8.30 -25.93
C ASN A 134 8.68 9.03 -25.67
N GLN A 135 7.94 8.67 -24.62
CA GLN A 135 6.71 9.34 -24.21
C GLN A 135 6.95 10.42 -23.14
N TYR A 136 8.20 10.64 -22.72
CA TYR A 136 8.52 11.68 -21.74
C TYR A 136 8.26 13.07 -22.31
N LYS A 137 7.86 13.98 -21.43
CA LYS A 137 7.78 15.41 -21.78
C LYS A 137 9.20 15.93 -21.98
N ARG A 138 9.39 16.88 -22.91
CA ARG A 138 10.68 17.55 -23.14
C ARG A 138 11.30 18.11 -21.86
N SER A 139 10.48 18.57 -20.91
CA SER A 139 10.93 19.04 -19.59
C SER A 139 11.52 17.94 -18.72
N THR A 140 10.98 16.72 -18.80
CA THR A 140 11.51 15.54 -18.12
C THR A 140 12.86 15.16 -18.72
N ASP A 141 12.97 15.07 -20.06
CA ASP A 141 14.23 14.76 -20.74
C ASP A 141 15.31 15.81 -20.41
N TYR A 142 14.94 17.09 -20.43
CA TYR A 142 15.84 18.16 -20.04
C TYR A 142 16.31 18.01 -18.59
N SER A 143 15.41 17.68 -17.66
CA SER A 143 15.77 17.44 -16.25
C SER A 143 16.69 16.25 -16.08
N LEU A 144 16.45 15.15 -16.80
CA LEU A 144 17.32 13.97 -16.80
C LEU A 144 18.73 14.31 -17.33
N SER A 145 18.82 15.13 -18.38
CA SER A 145 20.12 15.57 -18.93
C SER A 145 20.96 16.37 -17.93
N LYS A 146 20.33 17.08 -16.98
CA LYS A 146 21.05 17.80 -15.91
C LYS A 146 21.71 16.84 -14.95
N GLY A 147 21.09 15.70 -14.66
CA GLY A 147 21.68 14.67 -13.78
C GLY A 147 23.04 14.21 -14.29
N THR A 148 23.16 13.98 -15.59
CA THR A 148 24.44 13.63 -16.23
C THR A 148 25.46 14.76 -16.12
N LYS A 149 25.06 16.01 -16.39
CA LYS A 149 25.95 17.19 -16.28
C LYS A 149 26.47 17.40 -14.86
N LEU A 150 25.63 17.13 -13.86
CA LEU A 150 25.96 17.21 -12.44
C LEU A 150 26.68 15.96 -11.91
N LYS A 151 26.98 14.98 -12.78
CA LYS A 151 27.65 13.72 -12.42
C LYS A 151 26.93 12.98 -11.28
N LEU A 152 25.59 13.00 -11.30
CA LEU A 152 24.80 12.26 -10.31
C LEU A 152 24.94 10.76 -10.52
N SER A 153 25.10 10.02 -9.43
CA SER A 153 25.19 8.56 -9.45
C SER A 153 23.97 7.92 -8.79
N TYR A 154 23.50 6.82 -9.37
CA TYR A 154 22.40 6.01 -8.85
C TYR A 154 22.97 4.75 -8.20
N VAL A 155 22.81 4.62 -6.89
CA VAL A 155 23.52 3.62 -6.08
C VAL A 155 22.52 2.77 -5.32
N ALA A 156 22.81 1.47 -5.21
CA ALA A 156 22.05 0.54 -4.38
C ALA A 156 22.46 0.67 -2.91
N ASP A 157 21.51 0.46 -2.01
CA ASP A 157 21.76 0.41 -0.57
C ASP A 157 20.95 -0.72 0.06
N GLU A 158 21.34 -1.11 1.27
CA GLU A 158 20.69 -2.11 2.10
C GLU A 158 20.25 -1.53 3.46
N ASN A 159 20.63 -0.29 3.79
CA ASN A 159 20.24 0.33 5.05
C ASN A 159 18.79 0.84 5.02
N ILE A 160 17.84 0.08 5.58
CA ILE A 160 16.42 0.48 5.71
C ILE A 160 16.21 1.64 6.69
N VAL A 161 17.06 1.75 7.70
CA VAL A 161 16.87 2.72 8.79
C VAL A 161 16.97 4.15 8.26
N GLU A 162 17.90 4.39 7.35
CA GLU A 162 18.14 5.70 6.74
C GLU A 162 16.94 6.26 5.95
N PRO A 163 16.35 5.56 4.94
CA PRO A 163 15.20 6.08 4.21
C PRO A 163 13.98 6.29 5.10
N VAL A 164 13.71 5.40 6.06
CA VAL A 164 12.58 5.57 7.00
C VAL A 164 12.79 6.80 7.89
N SER A 165 14.01 7.00 8.39
CA SER A 165 14.36 8.16 9.23
C SER A 165 14.26 9.48 8.47
N LEU A 166 14.77 9.52 7.24
CA LEU A 166 14.67 10.68 6.37
C LEU A 166 13.21 10.96 6.00
N TYR A 167 12.44 9.93 5.64
CA TYR A 167 11.03 10.07 5.33
C TYR A 167 10.26 10.65 6.52
N LYS A 168 10.49 10.15 7.75
CA LYS A 168 9.92 10.72 8.97
C LYS A 168 10.33 12.18 9.16
N LYS A 169 11.63 12.49 9.09
CA LYS A 169 12.16 13.85 9.28
C LYS A 169 11.51 14.86 8.34
N HIS A 170 11.30 14.51 7.08
CA HIS A 170 10.79 15.42 6.06
C HIS A 170 9.26 15.45 5.94
N ASN A 171 8.55 14.37 6.29
CA ASN A 171 7.11 14.24 6.03
C ASN A 171 6.22 14.26 7.29
N HIS A 172 6.78 14.05 8.48
CA HIS A 172 5.96 13.90 9.70
C HIS A 172 5.04 15.10 9.96
N GLN A 173 5.47 16.33 9.62
CA GLN A 173 4.66 17.54 9.77
C GLN A 173 3.38 17.54 8.90
N TYR A 174 3.40 16.85 7.76
CA TYR A 174 2.27 16.72 6.85
C TYR A 174 1.40 15.50 7.16
N LEU A 175 1.92 14.55 7.95
CA LEU A 175 1.29 13.28 8.30
C LEU A 175 0.94 13.23 9.80
N LYS A 176 0.18 14.20 10.29
CA LYS A 176 -0.15 14.36 11.73
C LYS A 176 -0.81 13.12 12.35
N GLN A 177 -1.51 12.32 11.54
CA GLN A 177 -2.14 11.07 11.94
C GLN A 177 -1.15 9.92 12.16
N VAL A 178 0.03 9.97 11.53
CA VAL A 178 1.08 8.95 11.61
C VAL A 178 1.97 9.23 12.81
N LYS A 179 2.05 8.27 13.73
CA LYS A 179 2.80 8.36 14.99
C LYS A 179 4.15 7.68 14.87
N THR A 180 5.05 7.96 15.82
CA THR A 180 6.38 7.31 15.87
C THR A 180 6.29 5.79 15.78
N LYS A 181 5.30 5.18 16.47
CA LYS A 181 5.06 3.74 16.43
C LYS A 181 4.76 3.20 15.02
N ASP A 182 4.09 3.98 14.17
CA ASP A 182 3.80 3.56 12.79
C ASP A 182 5.09 3.46 11.96
N TYR A 183 6.05 4.38 12.15
CA TYR A 183 7.36 4.32 11.50
C TYR A 183 8.20 3.14 12.01
N GLU A 184 8.13 2.83 13.31
CA GLU A 184 8.78 1.64 13.89
C GLU A 184 8.22 0.35 13.27
N ASN A 185 6.90 0.25 13.17
CA ASN A 185 6.22 -0.88 12.54
C ASN A 185 6.61 -1.02 11.06
N LEU A 186 6.67 0.10 10.32
CA LEU A 186 7.14 0.12 8.94
C LEU A 186 8.58 -0.39 8.84
N GLN A 187 9.48 0.06 9.70
CA GLN A 187 10.88 -0.40 9.69
C GLN A 187 11.00 -1.90 9.96
N ILE A 188 10.22 -2.44 10.92
CA ILE A 188 10.18 -3.89 11.21
C ILE A 188 9.68 -4.66 9.98
N LEU A 189 8.58 -4.21 9.37
CA LEU A 189 8.02 -4.82 8.16
C LEU A 189 9.05 -4.85 7.03
N LEU A 190 9.68 -3.71 6.73
CA LEU A 190 10.67 -3.61 5.68
C LEU A 190 11.89 -4.51 5.94
N THR A 191 12.32 -4.62 7.20
CA THR A 191 13.45 -5.50 7.57
C THR A 191 13.11 -6.95 7.25
N LYS A 192 11.89 -7.40 7.55
CA LYS A 192 11.42 -8.74 7.19
C LYS A 192 11.35 -8.93 5.67
N LEU A 193 10.82 -7.94 4.94
CA LEU A 193 10.68 -8.02 3.48
C LEU A 193 12.03 -8.01 2.75
N GLN A 194 13.04 -7.32 3.30
CA GLN A 194 14.40 -7.32 2.76
C GLN A 194 15.04 -8.71 2.81
N GLN A 195 14.81 -9.49 3.86
CA GLN A 195 15.29 -10.89 3.95
C GLN A 195 14.77 -11.76 2.80
N THR A 196 13.60 -11.40 2.27
CA THR A 196 12.96 -12.07 1.12
C THR A 196 13.17 -11.35 -0.21
N LYS A 197 14.08 -10.36 -0.27
CA LYS A 197 14.38 -9.54 -1.47
C LYS A 197 13.16 -8.80 -2.06
N GLN A 198 12.21 -8.43 -1.21
CA GLN A 198 11.01 -7.68 -1.59
C GLN A 198 11.14 -6.17 -1.34
N VAL A 199 12.34 -5.69 -1.02
CA VAL A 199 12.65 -4.27 -0.77
C VAL A 199 13.84 -3.88 -1.60
N ILE A 200 13.77 -2.71 -2.23
CA ILE A 200 14.84 -2.16 -3.07
C ILE A 200 15.10 -0.73 -2.61
N ILE A 201 16.28 -0.48 -2.02
CA ILE A 201 16.67 0.88 -1.62
C ILE A 201 17.62 1.45 -2.67
N ARG A 202 17.39 2.71 -3.05
CA ARG A 202 18.17 3.39 -4.07
C ARG A 202 18.46 4.83 -3.66
N LYS A 203 19.70 5.24 -3.87
CA LYS A 203 20.21 6.58 -3.58
C LYS A 203 20.58 7.30 -4.87
N ALA A 204 20.32 8.60 -4.90
CA ALA A 204 20.95 9.52 -5.83
C ALA A 204 22.00 10.33 -5.06
N VAL A 205 23.26 10.27 -5.49
CA VAL A 205 24.38 10.98 -4.86
C VAL A 205 25.07 11.90 -5.86
N ASP A 206 25.74 12.94 -5.37
CA ASP A 206 26.60 13.80 -6.19
C ASP A 206 27.99 13.16 -6.44
N ALA A 207 28.87 13.90 -7.12
CA ALA A 207 30.23 13.44 -7.43
C ALA A 207 31.14 13.24 -6.21
N ASN A 208 30.75 13.77 -5.05
CA ASN A 208 31.45 13.63 -3.76
C ASN A 208 30.74 12.63 -2.85
N GLU A 209 29.83 11.81 -3.39
CA GLU A 209 29.02 10.82 -2.68
C GLU A 209 28.04 11.40 -1.65
N HIS A 210 27.75 12.71 -1.70
CA HIS A 210 26.74 13.28 -0.82
C HIS A 210 25.34 12.84 -1.25
N LEU A 211 24.54 12.39 -0.28
CA LEU A 211 23.16 11.99 -0.50
C LEU A 211 22.28 13.17 -0.90
N LEU A 212 21.66 13.07 -2.08
CA LEU A 212 20.69 14.05 -2.59
C LEU A 212 19.24 13.57 -2.45
N SER A 213 19.02 12.26 -2.64
CA SER A 213 17.71 11.64 -2.53
C SER A 213 17.84 10.16 -2.24
N ILE A 214 16.88 9.60 -1.50
CA ILE A 214 16.76 8.18 -1.23
C ILE A 214 15.32 7.74 -1.46
N VAL A 215 15.15 6.55 -2.03
CA VAL A 215 13.85 5.92 -2.25
C VAL A 215 13.89 4.47 -1.77
N LEU A 216 12.74 4.01 -1.30
CA LEU A 216 12.44 2.67 -0.82
C LEU A 216 11.13 2.22 -1.47
#